data_AF-A0A0D9R512-F1
#
_entry.id   AF-A0A0D9R512-F1
#
_cell.length_a   1.000
_cell.length_b   1.000
_cell.length_c   1.000
_cell.angle_alpha   90.00
_cell.angle_beta   90.00
_cell.angle_gamma   90.00
#
_symmetry.space_group_name_H-M   'P 1'
#
loop_
_entity.id
_entity.type
_entity.pdbx_description
1 polymer ?
#
loop_
_entity_poly.entity_id
_entity_poly.type
_entity_poly.pdbx_seq_one_letter_code
_entity_poly.pdbx_strand_id
1 'polypeptide(L)'
;MVSLWFLRLYLHYLGQWLFLQAISTPVTKFHFSLHTVELRYPTSSLHIGEELPVVVMGPLTLNAILLLLVLIRWGCQLLFASCPDVLSKLIITMGLWTVLDPLAVFIVDTLLGRLTDNEETPIADAAKLYWMFVRTMQPGILGVVISVLLYILLFIISSLILYLYCLRLHSNSWILDAFQRIHSEETKFFIPYDLEISNQELSYIVKRSEQWRGINGERRKVSWVEGALCFGLLKKPSLCQYIS
;
A
#
# COMPACT_ATOMS: atom_id res chain seq x y z
N MET A 1 -2.50 14.25 -4.02
CA MET A 1 -2.82 13.23 -5.05
C MET A 1 -1.94 13.40 -6.29
N VAL A 2 -2.01 14.55 -6.99
CA VAL A 2 -1.20 14.79 -8.20
C VAL A 2 0.32 14.87 -7.92
N SER A 3 0.75 15.46 -6.81
CA SER A 3 2.18 15.50 -6.44
C SER A 3 2.82 14.11 -6.30
N LEU A 4 2.05 13.13 -5.82
CA LEU A 4 2.54 11.76 -5.59
C LEU A 4 2.64 10.95 -6.89
N TRP A 5 1.89 11.32 -7.92
CA TRP A 5 2.09 10.79 -9.27
C TRP A 5 3.52 11.08 -9.77
N PHE A 6 3.98 12.33 -9.60
CA PHE A 6 5.34 12.74 -9.97
C PHE A 6 6.38 12.09 -9.06
N LEU A 7 6.13 12.05 -7.74
CA LEU A 7 7.05 11.39 -6.80
C LEU A 7 7.28 9.92 -7.17
N ARG A 8 6.20 9.17 -7.45
CA ARG A 8 6.28 7.78 -7.92
C ARG A 8 7.07 7.68 -9.22
N LEU A 9 6.83 8.57 -10.19
CA LEU A 9 7.57 8.60 -11.45
C LEU A 9 9.08 8.76 -11.19
N TYR A 10 9.45 9.74 -10.36
CA TYR A 10 10.85 10.00 -10.04
C TYR A 10 11.51 8.82 -9.33
N LEU A 11 10.84 8.21 -8.35
CA LEU A 11 11.37 7.07 -7.62
C LEU A 11 11.53 5.83 -8.51
N HIS A 12 10.58 5.58 -9.42
CA HIS A 12 10.66 4.48 -10.40
C HIS A 12 11.91 4.61 -11.28
N TYR A 13 12.06 5.74 -11.97
CA TYR A 13 13.18 5.94 -12.88
C TYR A 13 14.51 6.16 -12.15
N LEU A 14 14.49 6.67 -10.91
CA LEU A 14 15.67 6.70 -10.05
C LEU A 14 16.14 5.27 -9.72
N GLY A 15 15.22 4.35 -9.44
CA GLY A 15 15.55 2.94 -9.21
C GLY A 15 16.24 2.29 -10.43
N GLN A 16 15.68 2.52 -11.62
CA GLN A 16 16.30 2.06 -12.87
C GLN A 16 17.68 2.68 -13.11
N TRP A 17 17.79 3.99 -12.90
CA TRP A 17 19.06 4.71 -13.06
C TRP A 17 20.12 4.20 -12.09
N LEU A 18 19.79 4.02 -10.80
CA LEU A 18 20.71 3.46 -9.80
C LEU A 18 21.17 2.06 -10.18
N PHE A 19 20.27 1.23 -10.72
CA PHE A 19 20.65 -0.10 -11.20
C PHE A 19 21.64 -0.02 -12.37
N LEU A 20 21.39 0.82 -13.38
CA LEU A 20 22.29 1.02 -14.52
C LEU A 20 23.67 1.52 -14.06
N GLN A 21 23.71 2.43 -13.08
CA GLN A 21 24.97 2.87 -12.47
C GLN A 21 25.68 1.72 -11.73
N ALA A 22 24.94 0.87 -11.01
CA ALA A 22 25.51 -0.26 -10.28
C ALA A 22 26.17 -1.30 -11.21
N ILE A 23 25.60 -1.52 -12.40
CA ILE A 23 26.19 -2.38 -13.44
C ILE A 23 27.15 -1.63 -14.37
N SER A 24 27.53 -0.39 -14.02
CA SER A 24 28.46 0.45 -14.79
C SER A 24 28.05 0.68 -16.25
N THR A 25 26.75 0.67 -16.55
CA THR A 25 26.22 0.95 -17.89
C THR A 25 26.11 2.46 -18.10
N PRO A 26 26.71 3.02 -19.16
CA PRO A 26 26.68 4.46 -19.39
C PRO A 26 25.28 4.94 -19.74
N VAL A 27 24.75 5.87 -18.96
CA VAL A 27 23.48 6.53 -19.22
C VAL A 27 23.74 7.74 -20.12
N THR A 28 23.20 7.72 -21.34
CA THR A 28 23.39 8.79 -22.35
C THR A 28 22.46 9.97 -22.11
N LYS A 29 21.26 9.73 -21.60
CA LYS A 29 20.29 10.79 -21.27
C LYS A 29 19.48 10.39 -20.04
N PHE A 30 19.40 11.31 -19.08
CA PHE A 30 18.51 11.19 -17.92
C PHE A 30 17.81 12.54 -17.69
N HIS A 31 16.63 12.72 -18.28
CA HIS A 31 15.91 13.99 -18.25
C HIS A 31 14.48 13.83 -17.73
N PHE A 32 14.17 14.60 -16.69
CA PHE A 32 12.84 14.62 -16.08
C PHE A 32 11.88 15.47 -16.92
N SER A 33 10.78 14.87 -17.36
CA SER A 33 9.68 15.57 -18.01
C SER A 33 8.43 15.52 -17.12
N LEU A 34 7.41 16.31 -17.44
CA LEU A 34 6.19 16.38 -16.64
C LEU A 34 5.45 15.03 -16.58
N HIS A 35 5.39 14.31 -17.69
CA HIS A 35 4.60 13.09 -17.81
C HIS A 35 5.45 11.81 -17.81
N THR A 36 6.78 11.92 -17.87
CA THR A 36 7.71 10.78 -18.01
C THR A 36 9.15 11.18 -17.71
N VAL A 37 10.05 10.21 -17.56
CA VAL A 37 11.50 10.46 -17.49
C VAL A 37 12.14 9.80 -18.71
N GLU A 38 12.97 10.57 -19.41
CA GLU A 38 13.77 10.03 -20.51
C GLU A 38 15.02 9.41 -19.93
N LEU A 39 15.04 8.08 -19.86
CA LEU A 39 16.23 7.29 -19.53
C LEU A 39 16.73 6.60 -20.80
N ARG A 40 17.89 7.01 -21.30
CA ARG A 40 18.55 6.42 -22.47
C ARG A 40 19.89 5.86 -22.09
N TYR A 41 20.20 4.69 -22.65
CA TYR A 41 21.47 4.00 -22.56
C TYR A 41 21.64 3.18 -23.85
N PRO A 42 22.87 2.80 -24.24
CA PRO A 42 23.10 2.06 -25.48
C PRO A 42 22.48 0.67 -25.38
N THR A 43 21.61 0.32 -26.31
CA THR A 43 20.88 -0.96 -26.32
C THR A 43 21.78 -2.15 -26.60
N SER A 44 22.96 -1.92 -27.20
CA SER A 44 24.01 -2.93 -27.39
C SER A 44 24.80 -3.24 -26.11
N SER A 45 24.65 -2.45 -25.04
CA SER A 45 25.43 -2.60 -23.82
C SER A 45 24.89 -3.64 -22.84
N LEU A 46 23.62 -4.05 -23.00
CA LEU A 46 22.97 -4.95 -22.06
C LEU A 46 22.63 -6.29 -22.70
N HIS A 47 22.92 -7.38 -21.99
CA HIS A 47 22.40 -8.69 -22.31
C HIS A 47 20.95 -8.86 -21.81
N ILE A 48 20.26 -9.90 -22.29
CA ILE A 48 18.86 -10.19 -21.88
C ILE A 48 18.73 -10.30 -20.35
N GLY A 49 19.73 -10.91 -19.71
CA GLY A 49 19.77 -11.08 -18.25
C GLY A 49 19.93 -9.77 -17.46
N GLU A 50 20.39 -8.69 -18.10
CA GLU A 50 20.58 -7.37 -17.47
C GLU A 50 19.42 -6.42 -17.81
N GLU A 51 18.85 -6.53 -19.01
CA GLU A 51 17.63 -5.81 -19.42
C GLU A 51 16.41 -6.18 -18.57
N LEU A 52 16.25 -7.47 -18.24
CA LEU A 52 15.13 -7.92 -17.42
C LEU A 52 15.09 -7.22 -16.04
N PRO A 53 16.20 -7.15 -15.27
CA PRO A 53 16.30 -6.31 -14.09
C PRO A 53 15.94 -4.85 -14.33
N VAL A 54 16.36 -4.21 -15.44
CA VAL A 54 16.00 -2.80 -15.71
C VAL A 54 14.49 -2.59 -15.73
N VAL A 55 13.73 -3.51 -16.34
CA VAL A 55 12.26 -3.47 -16.38
C VAL A 55 11.65 -3.61 -14.98
N VAL A 56 12.25 -4.43 -14.13
CA VAL A 56 11.75 -4.76 -12.78
C VAL A 56 12.16 -3.72 -11.73
N MET A 57 13.32 -3.08 -11.88
CA MET A 57 13.91 -2.23 -10.84
C MET A 57 13.10 -0.97 -10.53
N GLY A 58 12.36 -0.44 -11.50
CA GLY A 58 11.44 0.68 -11.27
C GLY A 58 10.33 0.32 -10.27
N PRO A 59 9.44 -0.64 -10.60
CA PRO A 59 8.37 -1.03 -9.68
C PRO A 59 8.91 -1.68 -8.39
N LEU A 60 10.05 -2.35 -8.43
CA LEU A 60 10.69 -2.93 -7.24
C LEU A 60 11.13 -1.84 -6.25
N THR A 61 11.68 -0.72 -6.76
CA THR A 61 12.07 0.42 -5.92
C THR A 61 10.87 1.05 -5.23
N LEU A 62 9.74 1.17 -5.93
CA LEU A 62 8.49 1.64 -5.34
C LEU A 62 7.97 0.71 -4.24
N ASN A 63 8.04 -0.61 -4.46
CA ASN A 63 7.71 -1.62 -3.45
C ASN A 63 8.61 -1.53 -2.22
N ALA A 64 9.92 -1.37 -2.42
CA ALA A 64 10.89 -1.25 -1.34
C ALA A 64 10.64 0.02 -0.50
N ILE A 65 10.35 1.14 -1.15
CA ILE A 65 10.02 2.41 -0.47
C ILE A 65 8.70 2.27 0.29
N LEU A 66 7.67 1.66 -0.31
CA LEU A 66 6.40 1.40 0.37
C LEU A 66 6.62 0.56 1.63
N LEU A 67 7.37 -0.54 1.52
CA LEU A 67 7.71 -1.39 2.64
C LEU A 67 8.48 -0.63 3.73
N LEU A 68 9.45 0.20 3.35
CA LEU A 68 10.20 1.04 4.28
C LEU A 68 9.27 1.99 5.06
N LEU A 69 8.35 2.66 4.37
CA LEU A 69 7.38 3.55 5.03
C LEU A 69 6.47 2.78 6.01
N VAL A 70 6.03 1.58 5.64
CA VAL A 70 5.26 0.67 6.50
C VAL A 70 6.06 0.27 7.74
N LEU A 71 7.35 -0.06 7.59
CA LEU A 71 8.25 -0.38 8.71
C LEU A 71 8.51 0.82 9.61
N ILE A 72 8.66 2.03 9.06
CA ILE A 72 8.78 3.26 9.84
C ILE A 72 7.52 3.48 10.67
N ARG A 73 6.33 3.33 10.08
CA ARG A 73 5.05 3.43 10.82
C ARG A 73 4.98 2.39 11.95
N TRP A 74 5.35 1.15 11.67
CA TRP A 74 5.41 0.08 12.67
C TRP A 74 6.37 0.45 13.82
N GLY A 75 7.57 0.92 13.49
CA GLY A 75 8.55 1.40 14.47
C GLY A 75 8.02 2.56 15.33
N CYS A 76 7.36 3.55 14.72
CA CYS A 76 6.74 4.65 15.46
C CYS A 76 5.67 4.16 16.44
N GLN A 77 4.85 3.19 16.04
CA GLN A 77 3.85 2.59 16.93
C GLN A 77 4.49 1.86 18.11
N LEU A 78 5.58 1.12 17.88
CA LEU A 78 6.30 0.42 18.94
C LEU A 78 6.98 1.39 19.92
N LEU A 79 7.54 2.49 19.42
CA LEU A 79 8.33 3.42 20.24
C LEU A 79 7.50 4.50 20.94
N PHE A 80 6.46 5.02 20.29
CA PHE A 80 5.73 6.21 20.74
C PHE A 80 4.23 5.98 20.98
N ALA A 81 3.74 4.74 20.81
CA ALA A 81 2.32 4.36 20.91
C ALA A 81 1.35 5.22 20.08
N SER A 82 1.90 6.00 19.15
CA SER A 82 1.22 6.99 18.34
C SER A 82 2.05 7.18 17.07
N CYS A 83 1.41 7.64 15.99
CA CYS A 83 2.17 8.02 14.81
C CYS A 83 1.41 9.08 14.00
N PRO A 84 2.13 10.03 13.38
CA PRO A 84 1.54 11.10 12.59
C PRO A 84 0.57 10.59 11.52
N ASP A 85 -0.58 11.26 11.44
CA ASP A 85 -1.62 11.03 10.43
C ASP A 85 -1.11 11.26 9.00
N VAL A 86 -0.21 12.23 8.83
CA VAL A 86 0.45 12.53 7.55
C VAL A 86 1.18 11.31 7.00
N LEU A 87 1.89 10.55 7.84
CA LEU A 87 2.60 9.35 7.41
C LEU A 87 1.62 8.26 6.94
N SER A 88 0.49 8.09 7.63
CA SER A 88 -0.52 7.12 7.21
C SER A 88 -1.15 7.47 5.87
N LYS A 89 -1.52 8.75 5.67
CA LYS A 89 -2.05 9.25 4.40
C LYS A 89 -1.04 9.10 3.26
N LEU A 90 0.24 9.34 3.54
CA LEU A 90 1.32 9.13 2.60
C LEU A 90 1.42 7.65 2.20
N ILE A 91 1.42 6.72 3.16
CA ILE A 91 1.51 5.27 2.89
C ILE A 91 0.33 4.79 2.05
N ILE A 92 -0.91 5.16 2.39
CA ILE A 92 -2.09 4.77 1.59
C ILE A 92 -1.96 5.28 0.17
N THR A 93 -1.64 6.56 0.02
CA THR A 93 -1.63 7.19 -1.31
C THR A 93 -0.47 6.70 -2.17
N MET A 94 0.73 6.56 -1.59
CA MET A 94 1.87 5.99 -2.28
C MET A 94 1.64 4.52 -2.60
N GLY A 95 1.09 3.74 -1.67
CA GLY A 95 0.77 2.33 -1.88
C GLY A 95 -0.21 2.12 -3.02
N LEU A 96 -1.27 2.94 -3.11
CA LEU A 96 -2.20 2.90 -4.23
C LEU A 96 -1.50 3.18 -5.57
N TRP A 97 -0.63 4.20 -5.61
CA TRP A 97 0.14 4.50 -6.82
C TRP A 97 1.18 3.43 -7.17
N THR A 98 1.77 2.76 -6.19
CA THR A 98 2.68 1.63 -6.40
C THR A 98 1.96 0.43 -6.99
N VAL A 99 0.74 0.13 -6.52
CA VAL A 99 -0.11 -0.95 -7.08
C VAL A 99 -0.50 -0.64 -8.52
N LEU A 100 -0.87 0.62 -8.81
CA LEU A 100 -1.28 1.05 -10.15
C LEU A 100 -0.10 1.37 -11.09
N ASP A 101 1.14 1.27 -10.61
CA ASP A 101 2.31 1.72 -11.36
C ASP A 101 2.48 1.01 -12.73
N PRO A 102 2.39 -0.33 -12.85
CA PRO A 102 2.52 -0.99 -14.15
C PRO A 102 1.49 -0.52 -15.18
N LEU A 103 0.24 -0.29 -14.74
CA LEU A 103 -0.82 0.25 -15.59
C LEU A 103 -0.53 1.70 -15.98
N ALA A 104 -0.08 2.51 -15.03
CA ALA A 104 0.25 3.91 -15.25
C ALA A 104 1.40 4.09 -16.25
N VAL A 105 2.47 3.30 -16.12
CA VAL A 105 3.61 3.30 -17.06
C VAL A 105 3.15 2.86 -18.45
N PHE A 106 2.37 1.78 -18.54
CA PHE A 106 1.83 1.31 -19.83
C PHE A 106 0.97 2.36 -20.55
N ILE A 107 0.09 3.05 -19.81
CA ILE A 107 -0.74 4.14 -20.37
C ILE A 107 0.13 5.27 -20.89
N VAL A 108 1.11 5.73 -20.10
CA VAL A 108 2.02 6.81 -20.51
C VAL A 108 2.82 6.41 -21.75
N ASP A 109 3.38 5.21 -21.78
CA ASP A 109 4.16 4.72 -22.92
C ASP A 109 3.32 4.59 -24.19
N THR A 110 2.06 4.16 -24.06
CA THR A 110 1.11 4.08 -25.19
C THR A 110 0.76 5.47 -25.71
N LEU A 111 0.44 6.42 -24.83
CA LEU A 111 0.08 7.79 -25.21
C LEU A 111 1.23 8.55 -25.89
N LEU A 112 2.47 8.24 -25.51
CA LEU A 112 3.67 8.83 -26.09
C LEU A 112 4.15 8.11 -27.35
N GLY A 113 3.49 7.02 -27.77
CA GLY A 113 3.88 6.25 -28.93
C GLY A 113 5.23 5.54 -28.79
N ARG A 114 5.68 5.24 -27.56
CA ARG A 114 7.01 4.64 -27.28
C ARG A 114 7.06 3.12 -27.44
N LEU A 115 5.94 2.52 -27.84
CA LEU A 115 5.85 1.08 -28.08
C LEU A 115 6.60 0.66 -29.35
N THR A 116 6.83 1.58 -30.29
CA THR A 116 7.62 1.34 -31.50
C THR A 116 9.10 1.64 -31.26
N ASP A 117 10.01 0.77 -31.71
CA ASP A 117 11.45 1.01 -31.66
C ASP A 117 11.83 2.08 -32.67
N ASN A 118 12.15 3.28 -32.17
CA ASN A 118 12.70 4.39 -32.96
C ASN A 118 13.97 4.84 -32.25
N GLU A 119 15.08 4.94 -33.00
CA GLU A 119 16.39 5.36 -32.46
C GLU A 119 16.35 6.74 -31.78
N GLU A 120 15.40 7.59 -32.18
CA GLU A 120 15.24 8.94 -31.65
C GLU A 120 14.52 9.00 -30.30
N THR A 121 13.74 7.97 -29.92
CA THR A 121 12.88 7.98 -28.72
C THR A 121 13.30 6.92 -27.70
N PRO A 122 13.24 7.20 -26.38
CA PRO A 122 13.52 6.18 -25.38
C PRO A 122 12.49 5.04 -25.49
N ILE A 123 12.95 3.79 -25.46
CA ILE A 123 12.12 2.60 -25.55
C ILE A 123 11.22 2.53 -24.30
N ALA A 124 9.91 2.30 -24.52
CA ALA A 124 8.92 2.10 -23.46
C ALA A 124 9.35 0.99 -22.49
N ASP A 125 9.14 1.18 -21.19
CA ASP A 125 9.42 0.15 -20.18
C ASP A 125 8.60 -1.12 -20.45
N ALA A 126 7.35 -0.94 -20.92
CA ALA A 126 6.47 -2.04 -21.27
C ALA A 126 6.89 -2.83 -22.52
N ALA A 127 7.59 -2.19 -23.47
CA ALA A 127 8.04 -2.81 -24.73
C ALA A 127 9.53 -3.17 -24.73
N LYS A 128 10.27 -2.78 -23.68
CA LYS A 128 11.72 -2.92 -23.58
C LYS A 128 12.19 -4.36 -23.82
N LEU A 129 11.55 -5.31 -23.13
CA LEU A 129 11.90 -6.72 -23.27
C LEU A 129 11.45 -7.31 -24.62
N TYR A 130 10.33 -6.84 -25.19
CA TYR A 130 9.89 -7.25 -26.54
C TYR A 130 10.97 -6.92 -27.57
N TRP A 131 11.43 -5.67 -27.61
CA TRP A 131 12.45 -5.23 -28.57
C TRP A 131 13.81 -5.85 -28.31
N MET A 132 14.16 -6.12 -27.05
CA MET A 132 15.36 -6.87 -26.73
C MET A 132 15.34 -8.28 -27.35
N PHE A 133 14.24 -9.01 -27.21
CA PHE A 133 14.11 -10.35 -27.79
C PHE A 133 14.18 -10.33 -29.32
N VAL A 134 13.50 -9.38 -29.96
CA VAL A 134 13.57 -9.18 -31.42
C VAL A 134 15.01 -8.93 -31.88
N ARG A 135 15.77 -8.07 -31.19
CA ARG A 135 17.19 -7.79 -31.52
C ARG A 135 18.10 -9.01 -31.37
N THR A 136 17.79 -9.89 -30.43
CA THR A 136 18.54 -11.15 -30.23
C THR A 136 18.09 -12.30 -31.12
N MET A 137 17.29 -12.04 -32.16
CA MET A 137 16.73 -13.04 -33.08
C MET A 137 15.88 -14.11 -32.36
N GLN A 138 15.25 -13.73 -31.25
CA GLN A 138 14.32 -14.56 -30.48
C GLN A 138 12.88 -14.07 -30.70
N PRO A 139 11.86 -14.91 -30.48
CA PRO A 139 10.48 -14.49 -30.66
C PRO A 139 10.10 -13.42 -29.63
N GLY A 140 9.79 -12.20 -30.10
CA GLY A 140 9.47 -11.04 -29.26
C GLY A 140 8.30 -11.25 -28.29
N ILE A 141 7.36 -12.15 -28.62
CA ILE A 141 6.24 -12.54 -27.76
C ILE A 141 6.70 -13.04 -26.38
N LEU A 142 7.87 -13.68 -26.30
CA LEU A 142 8.45 -14.12 -25.03
C LEU A 142 8.73 -12.92 -24.11
N GLY A 143 9.24 -11.83 -24.66
CA GLY A 143 9.48 -10.59 -23.91
C GLY A 143 8.18 -10.02 -23.32
N VAL A 144 7.09 -10.02 -24.10
CA VAL A 144 5.77 -9.57 -23.62
C VAL A 144 5.25 -10.45 -22.49
N VAL A 145 5.30 -11.78 -22.68
CA VAL A 145 4.81 -12.73 -21.67
C VAL A 145 5.59 -12.60 -20.36
N ILE A 146 6.92 -12.46 -20.43
CA ILE A 146 7.76 -12.29 -19.26
C ILE A 146 7.46 -10.95 -18.56
N SER A 147 7.37 -9.85 -19.30
CA SER A 147 7.04 -8.53 -18.73
C SER A 147 5.68 -8.53 -18.02
N VAL A 148 4.64 -9.11 -18.64
CA VAL A 148 3.31 -9.21 -18.04
C VAL A 148 3.35 -10.06 -16.76
N LEU A 149 4.03 -11.20 -16.78
CA LEU A 149 4.16 -12.07 -15.61
C LEU A 149 4.87 -11.35 -14.45
N LEU A 150 5.96 -10.63 -14.73
CA LEU A 150 6.69 -9.85 -13.74
C LEU A 150 5.84 -8.73 -13.15
N TYR A 151 5.08 -8.02 -13.98
CA TYR A 151 4.18 -6.96 -13.52
C TYR A 151 3.01 -7.50 -12.70
N ILE A 152 2.44 -8.66 -13.04
CA ILE A 152 1.43 -9.32 -12.21
C ILE A 152 2.02 -9.69 -10.84
N LEU A 153 3.24 -10.24 -10.80
CA LEU A 153 3.89 -10.59 -9.54
C LEU A 153 4.13 -9.35 -8.67
N LEU A 154 4.65 -8.26 -9.24
CA LEU A 154 4.89 -7.00 -8.54
C LEU A 154 3.58 -6.33 -8.10
N PHE A 155 2.51 -6.46 -8.89
CA PHE A 155 1.16 -6.04 -8.52
C PHE A 155 0.63 -6.81 -7.30
N ILE A 156 0.83 -8.14 -7.26
CA ILE A 156 0.44 -8.97 -6.12
C ILE A 156 1.25 -8.57 -4.87
N ILE A 157 2.56 -8.38 -5.00
CA ILE A 157 3.44 -7.99 -3.88
C ILE A 157 3.04 -6.62 -3.32
N SER A 158 2.87 -5.62 -4.18
CA SER A 158 2.46 -4.27 -3.76
C SER A 158 1.08 -4.28 -3.10
N SER A 159 0.13 -5.02 -3.67
CA SER A 159 -1.21 -5.20 -3.12
C SER A 159 -1.17 -5.87 -1.76
N LEU A 160 -0.34 -6.89 -1.58
CA LEU A 160 -0.16 -7.59 -0.31
C LEU A 160 0.42 -6.66 0.76
N ILE A 161 1.46 -5.87 0.44
CA ILE A 161 2.06 -4.90 1.36
C ILE A 161 1.01 -3.87 1.81
N LEU A 162 0.27 -3.30 0.85
CA LEU A 162 -0.78 -2.32 1.14
C LEU A 162 -1.93 -2.93 1.95
N TYR A 163 -2.35 -4.15 1.61
CA TYR A 163 -3.40 -4.89 2.32
C TYR A 163 -3.02 -5.15 3.78
N LEU A 164 -1.81 -5.68 4.01
CA LEU A 164 -1.29 -5.92 5.36
C LEU A 164 -1.19 -4.62 6.17
N TYR A 165 -0.76 -3.53 5.52
CA TYR A 165 -0.73 -2.21 6.15
C TYR A 165 -2.14 -1.76 6.59
N CYS A 166 -3.14 -1.84 5.71
CA CYS A 166 -4.51 -1.42 6.01
C CYS A 166 -5.10 -2.19 7.20
N LEU A 167 -4.92 -3.51 7.24
CA LEU A 167 -5.51 -4.35 8.29
C LEU A 167 -4.76 -4.29 9.62
N ARG A 168 -3.43 -4.37 9.59
CA ARG A 168 -2.62 -4.58 10.81
C ARG A 168 -2.08 -3.30 11.43
N LEU A 169 -1.87 -2.27 10.62
CA LEU A 169 -1.06 -1.11 10.99
C LEU A 169 -1.87 0.18 11.02
N HIS A 170 -2.69 0.40 9.99
CA HIS A 170 -3.62 1.52 9.99
C HIS A 170 -4.76 1.27 10.99
N SER A 171 -5.28 0.04 11.03
CA SER A 171 -6.34 -0.41 11.95
C SER A 171 -7.46 0.62 12.10
N ASN A 172 -7.91 1.20 10.98
CA ASN A 172 -9.06 2.10 10.99
C ASN A 172 -10.29 1.27 11.37
N SER A 173 -11.09 1.76 12.32
CA SER A 173 -12.32 1.08 12.74
C SER A 173 -13.24 0.79 11.56
N TRP A 174 -13.36 1.73 10.61
CA TRP A 174 -14.15 1.52 9.39
C TRP A 174 -13.58 0.40 8.52
N ILE A 175 -12.28 0.42 8.19
CA ILE A 175 -11.69 -0.60 7.30
C ILE A 175 -11.82 -1.99 7.92
N LEU A 176 -11.65 -2.10 9.25
CA LEU A 176 -11.78 -3.36 9.97
C LEU A 176 -13.24 -3.84 10.01
N ASP A 177 -14.19 -2.95 10.26
CA ASP A 177 -15.64 -3.24 10.22
C ASP A 177 -16.07 -3.71 8.83
N ALA A 178 -15.67 -3.01 7.76
CA ALA A 178 -15.96 -3.42 6.39
C ALA A 178 -15.33 -4.78 6.05
N PHE A 179 -14.09 -5.02 6.48
CA PHE A 179 -13.43 -6.30 6.29
C PHE A 179 -14.16 -7.44 7.01
N GLN A 180 -14.60 -7.22 8.25
CA GLN A 180 -15.40 -8.17 9.00
C GLN A 180 -16.73 -8.45 8.29
N ARG A 181 -17.47 -7.42 7.86
CA ARG A 181 -18.72 -7.57 7.08
C ARG A 181 -18.57 -8.42 5.83
N ILE A 182 -17.45 -8.32 5.13
CA ILE A 182 -17.23 -9.10 3.91
C ILE A 182 -16.83 -10.56 4.22
N HIS A 183 -16.13 -10.82 5.33
CA HIS A 183 -15.51 -12.13 5.58
C HIS A 183 -16.14 -12.94 6.71
N SER A 184 -16.97 -12.35 7.57
CA SER A 184 -17.57 -13.08 8.68
C SER A 184 -18.91 -13.69 8.30
N GLU A 185 -19.19 -14.87 8.86
CA GLU A 185 -20.46 -15.57 8.72
C GLU A 185 -21.62 -14.72 9.26
N GLU A 186 -22.79 -14.81 8.62
CA GLU A 186 -24.01 -14.08 8.99
C GLU A 186 -24.40 -14.29 10.46
N THR A 187 -24.12 -15.47 11.00
CA THR A 187 -24.37 -15.84 12.40
C THR A 187 -23.59 -14.99 13.41
N LYS A 188 -22.47 -14.36 13.00
CA LYS A 188 -21.70 -13.44 13.85
C LYS A 188 -22.29 -12.04 13.91
N PHE A 189 -23.14 -11.67 12.95
CA PHE A 189 -23.93 -10.43 13.00
C PHE A 189 -25.22 -10.59 13.77
N PHE A 190 -25.60 -11.83 14.12
CA PHE A 190 -26.73 -12.09 14.97
C PHE A 190 -26.34 -11.80 16.42
N ILE A 191 -26.70 -10.60 16.90
CA ILE A 191 -26.60 -10.22 18.31
C ILE A 191 -27.94 -10.56 18.97
N PRO A 192 -28.05 -11.69 19.69
CA PRO A 192 -29.27 -11.98 20.44
C PRO A 192 -29.39 -10.95 21.56
N TYR A 193 -30.51 -10.21 21.56
CA TYR A 193 -30.78 -9.07 22.43
C TYR A 193 -29.82 -7.90 22.14
N ASP A 194 -30.19 -7.08 21.15
CA ASP A 194 -29.56 -5.81 20.85
C ASP A 194 -29.65 -4.88 22.08
N LEU A 195 -28.60 -4.94 22.91
CA LEU A 195 -28.40 -4.12 24.10
C LEU A 195 -27.42 -2.99 23.80
N GLU A 196 -27.36 -2.52 22.54
CA GLU A 196 -26.62 -1.29 22.23
C GLU A 196 -27.30 -0.11 22.93
N ILE A 197 -26.58 0.50 23.86
CA ILE A 197 -27.06 1.62 24.66
C ILE A 197 -26.46 2.89 24.08
N SER A 198 -27.28 3.91 23.80
CA SER A 198 -26.77 5.19 23.32
C SER A 198 -25.89 5.88 24.37
N ASN A 199 -24.96 6.74 23.96
CA ASN A 199 -24.13 7.52 24.90
C ASN A 199 -24.97 8.35 25.91
N GLN A 200 -26.15 8.81 25.48
CA GLN A 200 -27.09 9.54 26.35
C GLN A 200 -27.69 8.61 27.41
N GLU A 201 -28.11 7.42 27.02
CA GLU A 201 -28.69 6.42 27.91
C GLU A 201 -27.65 5.83 28.86
N LEU A 202 -26.42 5.58 28.38
CA LEU A 202 -25.28 5.21 29.23
C LEU A 202 -25.02 6.29 30.28
N SER A 203 -24.93 7.56 29.87
CA SER A 203 -24.75 8.69 30.78
C SER A 203 -25.88 8.80 31.82
N TYR A 204 -27.11 8.53 31.40
CA TYR A 204 -28.27 8.50 32.28
C TYR A 204 -28.18 7.35 33.30
N ILE A 205 -27.82 6.15 32.86
CA ILE A 205 -27.66 4.97 33.73
C ILE A 205 -26.55 5.20 34.76
N VAL A 206 -25.40 5.74 34.33
CA VAL A 206 -24.28 6.07 35.22
C VAL A 206 -24.72 7.08 36.28
N LYS A 207 -25.31 8.22 35.89
CA LYS A 207 -25.81 9.23 36.84
C LYS A 207 -26.84 8.65 37.81
N ARG A 208 -27.78 7.85 37.30
CA ARG A 208 -28.82 7.20 38.12
C ARG A 208 -28.20 6.22 39.13
N SER A 209 -27.16 5.50 38.74
CA SER A 209 -26.45 4.57 39.61
C SER A 209 -25.64 5.27 40.70
N GLU A 210 -24.99 6.39 40.37
CA GLU A 210 -24.23 7.22 41.31
C GLU A 210 -25.12 7.87 42.36
N GLN A 211 -26.32 8.29 41.97
CA GLN A 211 -27.31 8.93 42.86
C GLN A 211 -28.07 7.93 43.72
N TRP A 212 -28.09 6.65 43.34
CA TRP A 212 -28.79 5.65 44.12
C TRP A 212 -28.07 5.39 45.45
N ARG A 213 -28.85 5.31 46.54
CA ARG A 213 -28.39 4.95 47.88
C ARG A 213 -29.29 3.84 48.42
N GLY A 214 -28.67 2.77 48.89
CA GLY A 214 -29.36 1.71 49.62
C GLY A 214 -29.75 2.15 51.03
N ILE A 215 -30.58 1.35 51.69
CA ILE A 215 -31.06 1.58 53.07
C ILE A 215 -29.89 1.73 54.06
N ASN A 216 -28.76 1.08 53.77
CA ASN A 216 -27.53 1.13 54.57
C ASN A 216 -26.42 2.02 53.96
N GLY A 217 -26.76 2.90 53.00
CA GLY A 217 -25.80 3.80 52.35
C GLY A 217 -24.99 3.19 51.19
N GLU A 218 -25.33 1.97 50.77
CA GLU A 218 -24.66 1.29 49.66
C GLU A 218 -24.87 2.02 48.31
N ARG A 219 -23.87 1.92 47.43
CA ARG A 219 -23.93 2.43 46.05
C ARG A 219 -24.04 1.29 45.05
N ARG A 220 -24.75 1.52 43.94
CA ARG A 220 -24.76 0.57 42.82
C ARG A 220 -23.47 0.71 42.03
N LYS A 221 -22.85 -0.44 41.72
CA LYS A 221 -21.75 -0.51 40.76
C LYS A 221 -22.32 -0.87 39.40
N VAL A 222 -21.94 -0.11 38.39
CA VAL A 222 -22.27 -0.42 37.00
C VAL A 222 -20.98 -0.78 36.30
N SER A 223 -20.98 -1.94 35.66
CA SER A 223 -19.90 -2.38 34.78
C SER A 223 -20.40 -2.26 33.36
N TRP A 224 -19.66 -1.58 32.50
CA TRP A 224 -19.87 -1.63 31.06
C TRP A 224 -18.59 -2.11 30.38
N VAL A 225 -18.77 -2.73 29.22
CA VAL A 225 -17.68 -3.03 28.31
C VAL A 225 -17.90 -2.13 27.11
N GLU A 226 -16.90 -1.33 26.77
CA GLU A 226 -16.91 -0.63 25.51
C GLU A 226 -16.71 -1.68 24.41
N GLY A 227 -17.83 -2.19 23.91
CA GLY A 227 -17.88 -3.05 22.76
C GLY A 227 -17.59 -2.22 21.53
N ALA A 228 -16.32 -1.90 21.26
CA ALA A 228 -15.94 -1.81 19.86
C ALA A 228 -16.32 -3.17 19.24
N LEU A 229 -17.05 -3.17 18.12
CA LEU A 229 -17.21 -4.33 17.23
C LEU A 229 -15.82 -4.83 16.83
N CYS A 230 -15.21 -5.55 17.76
CA CYS A 230 -13.85 -6.04 17.77
C CYS A 230 -13.92 -7.44 18.39
N PHE A 231 -14.89 -8.21 17.88
CA PHE A 231 -14.97 -9.64 18.13
C PHE A 231 -13.73 -10.30 17.48
N GLY A 232 -12.68 -10.48 18.29
CA GLY A 232 -11.73 -11.58 18.10
C GLY A 232 -10.25 -11.28 17.84
N LEU A 233 -9.78 -10.03 17.79
CA LEU A 233 -8.35 -9.77 17.51
C LEU A 233 -7.58 -8.89 18.50
N LEU A 234 -8.18 -8.51 19.63
CA LEU A 234 -7.46 -7.85 20.72
C LEU A 234 -7.37 -8.76 21.96
N LYS A 235 -6.13 -9.17 22.21
CA LYS A 235 -5.61 -9.78 23.42
C LYS A 235 -6.05 -8.99 24.66
N LYS A 236 -6.89 -9.61 25.51
CA LYS A 236 -7.45 -9.08 26.78
C LYS A 236 -8.25 -7.77 26.66
N PRO A 237 -9.49 -7.71 27.17
CA PRO A 237 -10.14 -6.42 27.43
C PRO A 237 -9.37 -5.72 28.57
N SER A 238 -8.46 -4.83 28.22
CA SER A 238 -7.90 -3.85 29.15
C SER A 238 -8.89 -2.70 29.27
N LEU A 239 -9.23 -2.36 30.52
CA LEU A 239 -10.22 -1.36 30.98
C LEU A 239 -11.65 -1.88 31.16
N CYS A 240 -11.83 -2.73 32.17
CA CYS A 240 -13.00 -2.61 33.04
C CYS A 240 -12.75 -1.37 33.93
N GLN A 241 -13.27 -0.20 33.59
CA GLN A 241 -13.24 0.95 34.49
C GLN A 241 -14.32 0.75 35.56
N TYR A 242 -13.88 0.43 36.77
CA TYR A 242 -14.74 0.46 37.94
C TYR A 242 -14.93 1.91 38.37
N ILE A 243 -16.14 2.45 38.26
CA ILE A 243 -16.52 3.66 39.00
C ILE A 243 -17.00 3.22 40.38
N SER A 244 -16.26 3.63 41.43
CA SER A 244 -16.55 3.39 42.85
C SER A 244 -17.30 4.55 43.49
#